data_AF-G7VAX8-F1
#
_entry.id   AF-G7VAX8-F1
#
_cell.length_a   1.000
_cell.length_b   1.000
_cell.length_c   1.000
_cell.angle_alpha   90.00
_cell.angle_beta   90.00
_cell.angle_gamma   90.00
#
_symmetry.space_group_name_H-M   'P 1'
#
loop_
_entity.id
_entity.type
_entity.pdbx_description
1 polymer ?
#
loop_
_entity_poly.entity_id
_entity_poly.type
_entity_poly.pdbx_seq_one_letter_code
_entity_poly.pdbx_strand_id
1 'polypeptide(L)'
;MDFSCHRRGCTAEDHLREFEYCVANFGVEKMRRALVEFSADHIALLQKISLNWINTKNPVYMFLSGSFVVECLWDEPICKSLEAMRLAGAAEKAGSAYYLPHTLFSEEVLENMPLPEVSEEEYEVKKFYVVSMRGMSGEADVLDSFAKFLEAAPAFLGKRVAKVVRGVPYMPQLANKYTDKIDILLRGVDGSLTGFGYVDVAKTYHLGFSMAKSFLLYGLDKVVVLHPFVDPGFHRDVANRVKNRWDISEVGYAVINPMEEELYFYKLPRRNRYLQMSLSAQKYSSAIRRYIELL
;
A
#
# COMPACT_ATOMS: atom_id res chain seq x y z
N MET A 1 19.36 -9.87 7.06
CA MET A 1 18.13 -9.48 7.78
C MET A 1 17.30 -10.72 8.02
N ASP A 2 16.55 -10.81 9.12
CA ASP A 2 15.58 -11.91 9.33
C ASP A 2 14.25 -11.56 8.66
N PHE A 3 14.02 -12.09 7.46
CA PHE A 3 12.75 -11.90 6.76
C PHE A 3 11.62 -12.75 7.34
N SER A 4 11.89 -13.68 8.26
CA SER A 4 10.90 -14.61 8.80
C SER A 4 9.95 -13.99 9.82
N CYS A 5 10.10 -12.70 10.15
CA CYS A 5 9.17 -12.02 11.06
C CYS A 5 7.72 -12.14 10.62
N HIS A 6 7.46 -12.27 9.31
CA HIS A 6 6.11 -12.46 8.77
C HIS A 6 5.41 -13.72 9.32
N ARG A 7 6.16 -14.75 9.75
CA ARG A 7 5.60 -15.97 10.38
C ARG A 7 5.22 -15.79 11.83
N ARG A 8 5.87 -14.85 12.53
CA ARG A 8 5.66 -14.56 13.96
C ARG A 8 4.92 -13.24 14.21
N GLY A 9 4.53 -12.54 13.15
CA GLY A 9 4.09 -11.15 13.18
C GLY A 9 5.26 -10.17 13.35
N CYS A 10 5.46 -9.31 12.35
CA CYS A 10 6.50 -8.28 12.36
C CYS A 10 6.07 -7.13 13.29
N THR A 11 6.97 -6.77 14.20
CA THR A 11 6.82 -5.59 15.06
C THR A 11 7.17 -4.31 14.30
N ALA A 12 6.85 -3.15 14.89
CA ALA A 12 7.25 -1.86 14.35
C ALA A 12 8.77 -1.75 14.10
N GLU A 13 9.57 -2.31 15.00
CA GLU A 13 11.04 -2.36 14.86
C GLU A 13 11.48 -3.26 13.70
N ASP A 14 10.84 -4.42 13.52
CA ASP A 14 11.14 -5.32 12.39
C ASP A 14 10.92 -4.60 11.04
N HIS A 15 9.82 -3.84 10.92
CA HIS A 15 9.53 -3.05 9.71
C HIS A 15 10.54 -1.92 9.48
N LEU A 16 10.98 -1.23 10.54
CA LEU A 16 12.00 -0.18 10.40
C LEU A 16 13.35 -0.77 9.94
N ARG A 17 13.78 -1.87 10.57
CA ARG A 17 15.03 -2.55 10.21
C ARG A 17 14.99 -3.09 8.78
N GLU A 18 13.86 -3.64 8.36
CA GLU A 18 13.67 -4.07 6.97
C GLU A 18 13.80 -2.89 6.00
N PHE A 19 13.18 -1.74 6.30
CA PHE A 19 13.27 -0.57 5.44
C PHE A 19 14.71 -0.07 5.30
N GLU A 20 15.45 0.02 6.41
CA GLU A 20 16.87 0.43 6.41
C GLU A 20 17.74 -0.56 5.63
N TYR A 21 17.47 -1.85 5.80
CA TYR A 21 18.11 -2.90 5.02
C TYR A 21 17.84 -2.74 3.52
N CYS A 22 16.58 -2.48 3.13
CA CYS A 22 16.20 -2.27 1.75
C CYS A 22 16.94 -1.10 1.12
N VAL A 23 16.97 0.05 1.80
CA VAL A 23 17.62 1.27 1.30
C VAL A 23 19.13 1.07 1.13
N ALA A 24 19.76 0.36 2.07
CA ALA A 24 21.20 0.10 2.01
C ALA A 24 21.60 -0.87 0.89
N ASN A 25 20.75 -1.86 0.57
CA ASN A 25 21.12 -2.98 -0.30
C ASN A 25 20.44 -2.98 -1.67
N PHE A 26 19.34 -2.25 -1.84
CA PHE A 26 18.47 -2.28 -3.02
C PHE A 26 18.14 -0.86 -3.52
N GLY A 27 19.15 -0.02 -3.68
CA GLY A 27 18.97 1.33 -4.26
C GLY A 27 18.43 1.32 -5.70
N VAL A 28 17.82 2.44 -6.11
CA VAL A 28 17.16 2.61 -7.42
C VAL A 28 18.07 2.22 -8.59
N GLU A 29 19.32 2.67 -8.58
CA GLU A 29 20.29 2.36 -9.66
C GLU A 29 20.61 0.86 -9.77
N LYS A 30 20.67 0.15 -8.64
CA LYS A 30 20.84 -1.30 -8.66
C LYS A 30 19.62 -1.99 -9.26
N MET A 31 18.41 -1.51 -8.92
CA MET A 31 17.17 -2.05 -9.48
C MET A 31 17.09 -1.80 -10.99
N ARG A 32 17.41 -0.59 -11.45
CA ARG A 32 17.47 -0.27 -12.88
C ARG A 32 18.38 -1.21 -13.66
N ARG A 33 19.58 -1.51 -13.13
CA ARG A 33 20.50 -2.47 -13.77
C ARG A 33 19.94 -3.88 -13.80
N ALA A 34 19.35 -4.33 -12.70
CA ALA A 34 18.78 -5.66 -12.63
C ALA A 34 17.62 -5.86 -13.63
N LEU A 35 16.82 -4.83 -13.88
CA LEU A 35 15.70 -4.87 -14.83
C LEU A 35 16.14 -5.09 -16.29
N VAL A 36 17.38 -4.78 -16.65
CA VAL A 36 17.91 -5.06 -18.00
C VAL A 36 17.94 -6.57 -18.28
N GLU A 37 18.12 -7.38 -17.24
CA GLU A 37 18.17 -8.84 -17.32
C GLU A 37 16.76 -9.48 -17.29
N PHE A 38 15.69 -8.67 -17.19
CA PHE A 38 14.34 -9.18 -17.03
C PHE A 38 13.71 -9.49 -18.38
N SER A 39 13.13 -10.67 -18.51
CA SER A 39 12.24 -10.99 -19.62
C SER A 39 10.89 -10.27 -19.47
N ALA A 40 10.10 -10.25 -20.55
CA ALA A 40 8.73 -9.75 -20.51
C ALA A 40 7.87 -10.43 -19.42
N ASP A 41 8.08 -11.73 -19.19
CA ASP A 41 7.37 -12.49 -18.16
C ASP A 41 7.72 -12.03 -16.74
N HIS A 42 9.00 -11.70 -16.48
CA HIS A 42 9.43 -11.17 -15.18
C HIS A 42 8.83 -9.78 -14.93
N ILE A 43 8.79 -8.92 -15.96
CA ILE A 43 8.16 -7.60 -15.88
C ILE A 43 6.66 -7.73 -15.62
N ALA A 44 5.98 -8.60 -16.37
CA ALA A 44 4.56 -8.87 -16.18
C ALA A 44 4.25 -9.39 -14.77
N LEU A 45 5.11 -10.25 -14.21
CA LEU A 45 4.98 -10.71 -12.84
C LEU A 45 5.11 -9.57 -11.82
N LEU A 46 6.12 -8.69 -11.97
CA LEU A 46 6.27 -7.53 -11.09
C LEU A 46 5.05 -6.61 -11.12
N GLN A 47 4.49 -6.40 -12.30
CA GLN A 47 3.25 -5.63 -12.44
C GLN A 47 2.09 -6.35 -11.74
N LYS A 48 1.90 -7.66 -11.97
CA LYS A 48 0.88 -8.45 -11.26
C LYS A 48 1.05 -8.36 -9.74
N ILE A 49 2.26 -8.34 -9.20
CA ILE A 49 2.53 -8.09 -7.77
C ILE A 49 2.15 -6.64 -7.39
N SER A 50 2.62 -5.62 -8.11
CA SER A 50 2.28 -4.22 -7.78
C SER A 50 0.77 -3.93 -7.76
N LEU A 51 0.01 -4.73 -8.51
CA LEU A 51 -1.44 -4.59 -8.64
C LEU A 51 -2.24 -5.57 -7.78
N ASN A 52 -1.57 -6.44 -7.03
CA ASN A 52 -2.20 -7.49 -6.22
C ASN A 52 -3.04 -8.50 -7.03
N TRP A 53 -2.56 -8.87 -8.23
CA TRP A 53 -3.21 -9.79 -9.17
C TRP A 53 -2.45 -11.11 -9.35
N ILE A 54 -1.58 -11.45 -8.41
CA ILE A 54 -0.85 -12.71 -8.44
C ILE A 54 -1.77 -13.91 -8.19
N ASN A 55 -1.71 -14.89 -9.09
CA ASN A 55 -2.40 -16.16 -8.94
C ASN A 55 -1.38 -17.24 -8.53
N THR A 56 -1.25 -17.45 -7.23
CA THR A 56 -0.30 -18.42 -6.65
C THR A 56 -0.93 -19.08 -5.44
N LYS A 57 -0.58 -20.33 -5.11
CA LYS A 57 -0.96 -20.91 -3.81
C LYS A 57 -0.04 -20.44 -2.69
N ASN A 58 1.19 -20.06 -3.02
CA ASN A 58 2.21 -19.63 -2.08
C ASN A 58 1.75 -18.42 -1.22
N PRO A 59 2.10 -18.38 0.08
CA PRO A 59 1.86 -17.23 0.93
C PRO A 59 2.63 -16.00 0.45
N VAL A 60 1.98 -14.83 0.51
CA VAL A 60 2.60 -13.54 0.18
C VAL A 60 2.33 -12.53 1.27
N TYR A 61 3.41 -12.02 1.84
CA TYR A 61 3.41 -11.04 2.92
C TYR A 61 3.97 -9.72 2.42
N MET A 62 3.56 -8.64 3.06
CA MET A 62 4.05 -7.31 2.75
C MET A 62 4.56 -6.63 4.02
N PHE A 63 5.75 -6.05 3.94
CA PHE A 63 6.26 -5.14 4.96
C PHE A 63 5.59 -3.78 4.81
N LEU A 64 5.62 -2.96 5.86
CA LEU A 64 5.08 -1.60 5.79
C LEU A 64 5.81 -0.75 4.74
N SER A 65 7.07 -1.05 4.43
CA SER A 65 7.78 -0.43 3.31
C SER A 65 7.13 -0.69 1.94
N GLY A 66 6.23 -1.65 1.80
CA GLY A 66 5.76 -2.13 0.50
C GLY A 66 6.71 -3.14 -0.14
N SER A 67 7.75 -3.59 0.57
CA SER A 67 8.52 -4.77 0.18
C SER A 67 7.68 -6.02 0.39
N PHE A 68 7.88 -7.05 -0.44
CA PHE A 68 7.12 -8.29 -0.37
C PHE A 68 8.01 -9.46 0.03
N VAL A 69 7.40 -10.44 0.68
CA VAL A 69 7.97 -11.77 0.89
C VAL A 69 7.03 -12.80 0.28
N VAL A 70 7.55 -13.60 -0.65
CA VAL A 70 6.84 -14.74 -1.23
C VAL A 70 7.48 -16.01 -0.70
N GLU A 71 6.71 -16.82 0.02
CA GLU A 71 7.18 -18.12 0.52
C GLU A 71 6.92 -19.22 -0.51
N CYS A 72 7.96 -19.62 -1.23
CA CYS A 72 7.90 -20.67 -2.24
C CYS A 72 7.89 -22.07 -1.60
N LEU A 73 6.75 -22.45 -1.01
CA LEU A 73 6.49 -23.77 -0.44
C LEU A 73 6.11 -24.80 -1.51
N TRP A 74 5.45 -24.35 -2.58
CA TRP A 74 5.06 -25.17 -3.72
C TRP A 74 5.80 -24.71 -4.98
N ASP A 75 6.28 -25.67 -5.78
CA ASP A 75 6.93 -25.38 -7.06
C ASP A 75 5.90 -24.84 -8.06
N GLU A 76 5.94 -23.53 -8.27
CA GLU A 76 5.07 -22.80 -9.19
C GLU A 76 5.93 -21.88 -10.09
N PRO A 77 5.45 -21.50 -11.29
CA PRO A 77 6.20 -20.65 -12.21
C PRO A 77 6.70 -19.33 -11.61
N ILE A 78 5.95 -18.77 -10.65
CA ILE A 78 6.34 -17.60 -9.87
C ILE A 78 7.67 -17.81 -9.15
N CYS A 79 7.93 -18.99 -8.57
CA CYS A 79 9.15 -19.28 -7.82
C CYS A 79 10.39 -19.35 -8.71
N LYS A 80 10.26 -19.83 -9.94
CA LYS A 80 11.34 -19.82 -10.94
C LYS A 80 11.66 -18.39 -11.38
N SER A 81 10.63 -17.57 -11.57
CA SER A 81 10.79 -16.15 -11.91
C SER A 81 11.49 -15.40 -10.78
N LEU A 82 11.12 -15.65 -9.52
CA LEU A 82 11.76 -15.03 -8.35
C LEU A 82 13.23 -15.45 -8.18
N GLU A 83 13.58 -16.70 -8.50
CA GLU A 83 14.98 -17.14 -8.52
C GLU A 83 15.78 -16.41 -9.61
N ALA A 84 15.20 -16.19 -10.80
CA ALA A 84 15.84 -15.39 -11.84
C ALA A 84 16.03 -13.92 -11.40
N MET A 85 15.02 -13.32 -10.76
CA MET A 85 15.13 -11.96 -10.19
C MET A 85 16.21 -11.88 -9.11
N ARG A 86 16.38 -12.92 -8.29
CA ARG A 86 17.46 -13.03 -7.31
C ARG A 86 18.83 -13.07 -7.99
N LEU A 87 18.98 -13.88 -9.04
CA LEU A 87 20.22 -13.97 -9.80
C LEU A 87 20.59 -12.65 -10.47
N ALA A 88 19.61 -11.89 -10.94
CA ALA A 88 19.78 -10.53 -11.46
C ALA A 88 20.06 -9.47 -10.36
N GLY A 89 19.99 -9.85 -9.07
CA GLY A 89 20.25 -8.95 -7.94
C GLY A 89 19.09 -8.04 -7.57
N ALA A 90 17.88 -8.29 -8.09
CA ALA A 90 16.64 -7.56 -7.77
C ALA A 90 15.88 -8.14 -6.58
N ALA A 91 16.25 -9.33 -6.10
CA ALA A 91 15.62 -10.02 -5.00
C ALA A 91 16.66 -10.70 -4.09
N GLU A 92 16.24 -11.07 -2.89
CA GLU A 92 17.05 -11.88 -1.96
C GLU A 92 16.30 -13.14 -1.56
N LYS A 93 17.03 -14.18 -1.17
CA LYS A 93 16.45 -15.45 -0.75
C LYS A 93 16.98 -15.85 0.62
N ALA A 94 16.06 -16.25 1.48
CA ALA A 94 16.35 -16.84 2.78
C ALA A 94 15.52 -18.13 2.93
N GLY A 95 16.16 -19.28 2.77
CA GLY A 95 15.46 -20.57 2.75
C GLY A 95 14.48 -20.65 1.56
N SER A 96 13.20 -20.86 1.86
CA SER A 96 12.10 -20.87 0.88
C SER A 96 11.49 -19.50 0.59
N ALA A 97 11.88 -18.47 1.35
CA ALA A 97 11.33 -17.13 1.22
C ALA A 97 12.15 -16.29 0.23
N TYR A 98 11.46 -15.65 -0.71
CA TYR A 98 12.02 -14.62 -1.59
C TYR A 98 11.56 -13.24 -1.12
N TYR A 99 12.52 -12.37 -0.86
CA TYR A 99 12.30 -10.98 -0.51
C TYR A 99 12.44 -10.10 -1.77
N LEU A 100 11.41 -9.29 -2.01
CA LEU A 100 11.35 -8.31 -3.08
C LEU A 100 11.34 -6.90 -2.47
N PRO A 101 12.35 -6.07 -2.74
CA PRO A 101 12.47 -4.75 -2.13
C PRO A 101 11.41 -3.79 -2.66
N HIS A 102 10.89 -2.90 -1.81
CA HIS A 102 9.92 -1.88 -2.20
C HIS A 102 10.40 -0.98 -3.34
N THR A 103 11.72 -0.77 -3.47
CA THR A 103 12.32 0.04 -4.54
C THR A 103 12.03 -0.52 -5.93
N LEU A 104 11.84 -1.84 -6.06
CA LEU A 104 11.44 -2.51 -7.29
C LEU A 104 10.03 -2.12 -7.75
N PHE A 105 9.21 -1.61 -6.83
CA PHE A 105 7.83 -1.18 -7.07
C PHE A 105 7.66 0.34 -7.00
N SER A 106 8.77 1.09 -6.98
CA SER A 106 8.74 2.56 -7.01
C SER A 106 8.28 3.06 -8.38
N GLU A 107 7.59 4.22 -8.43
CA GLU A 107 7.16 4.83 -9.70
C GLU A 107 8.33 5.02 -10.67
N GLU A 108 9.48 5.45 -10.14
CA GLU A 108 10.70 5.66 -10.92
C GLU A 108 11.22 4.40 -11.63
N VAL A 109 10.89 3.22 -11.09
CA VAL A 109 11.20 1.92 -11.67
C VAL A 109 10.06 1.43 -12.58
N LEU A 110 8.81 1.54 -12.12
CA LEU A 110 7.63 1.02 -12.81
C LEU A 110 7.23 1.82 -14.06
N GLU A 111 7.50 3.13 -14.12
CA GLU A 111 7.21 3.99 -15.29
C GLU A 111 7.92 3.52 -16.56
N ASN A 112 9.00 2.75 -16.43
CA ASN A 112 9.78 2.22 -17.54
C ASN A 112 9.37 0.80 -17.95
N MET A 113 8.36 0.21 -17.30
CA MET A 113 7.91 -1.13 -17.63
C MET A 113 6.84 -1.08 -18.73
N PRO A 114 6.97 -1.88 -19.81
CA PRO A 114 5.91 -2.02 -20.81
C PRO A 114 4.58 -2.38 -20.14
N LEU A 115 3.50 -1.66 -20.47
CA LEU A 115 2.17 -1.94 -19.94
C LEU A 115 1.79 -3.38 -20.33
N PRO A 116 1.32 -4.20 -19.37
CA PRO A 116 0.99 -5.58 -19.68
C PRO A 116 -0.30 -5.63 -20.49
N GLU A 117 -0.34 -6.44 -21.54
CA GLU A 117 -1.57 -6.87 -22.19
C GLU A 117 -2.30 -7.86 -21.26
N VAL A 118 -2.96 -7.32 -20.23
CA VAL A 118 -3.77 -8.12 -19.32
C VAL A 118 -5.16 -8.23 -19.94
N SER A 119 -5.70 -9.44 -20.06
CA SER A 119 -7.09 -9.68 -20.50
C SER A 119 -8.07 -9.38 -19.36
N GLU A 120 -9.29 -8.94 -19.65
CA GLU A 120 -10.30 -8.55 -18.65
C GLU A 120 -10.58 -9.63 -17.57
N GLU A 121 -10.43 -10.92 -17.88
CA GLU A 121 -10.60 -12.03 -16.92
C GLU A 121 -9.43 -12.17 -15.92
N GLU A 122 -8.27 -11.60 -16.20
CA GLU A 122 -7.15 -11.47 -15.25
C GLU A 122 -7.31 -10.25 -14.31
N TYR A 123 -8.39 -9.45 -14.47
CA TYR A 123 -8.66 -8.25 -13.67
C TYR A 123 -9.44 -8.51 -12.36
N GLU A 124 -9.44 -9.72 -11.80
CA GLU A 124 -10.04 -9.94 -10.49
C GLU A 124 -9.00 -9.89 -9.36
N VAL A 125 -9.30 -9.18 -8.26
CA VAL A 125 -8.53 -9.28 -7.02
C VAL A 125 -8.77 -10.66 -6.40
N LYS A 126 -7.83 -11.58 -6.64
CA LYS A 126 -7.90 -12.97 -6.16
C LYS A 126 -7.28 -13.15 -4.77
N LYS A 127 -6.31 -12.29 -4.40
CA LYS A 127 -5.56 -12.36 -3.15
C LYS A 127 -5.46 -10.99 -2.49
N PHE A 128 -5.02 -10.98 -1.23
CA PHE A 128 -4.66 -9.80 -0.46
C PHE A 128 -3.26 -9.96 0.09
N TYR A 129 -2.60 -8.85 0.36
CA TYR A 129 -1.35 -8.83 1.11
C TYR A 129 -1.62 -8.73 2.60
N VAL A 130 -0.92 -9.56 3.37
CA VAL A 130 -0.98 -9.50 4.83
C VAL A 130 0.16 -8.63 5.33
N VAL A 131 -0.20 -7.62 6.12
CA VAL A 131 0.73 -6.79 6.88
C VAL A 131 0.46 -7.07 8.35
N SER A 132 1.48 -7.53 9.07
CA SER A 132 1.37 -7.70 10.51
C SER A 132 1.47 -6.37 11.23
N MET A 133 0.53 -6.17 12.16
CA MET A 133 0.35 -4.99 13.00
C MET A 133 0.65 -5.34 14.45
N ARG A 134 1.55 -6.29 14.69
CA ARG A 134 1.76 -6.87 16.02
C ARG A 134 2.04 -5.80 17.07
N GLY A 135 1.30 -5.85 18.18
CA GLY A 135 1.34 -4.83 19.24
C GLY A 135 0.40 -3.64 19.02
N MET A 136 -0.57 -3.75 18.11
CA MET A 136 -1.65 -2.79 17.92
C MET A 136 -2.85 -3.04 18.85
N SER A 137 -3.00 -4.25 19.41
CA SER A 137 -4.16 -4.62 20.22
C SER A 137 -4.24 -3.85 21.54
N GLY A 138 -5.48 -3.46 21.88
CA GLY A 138 -5.85 -2.79 23.13
C GLY A 138 -7.35 -2.45 23.12
N GLU A 139 -7.91 -2.03 24.26
CA GLU A 139 -9.31 -1.57 24.36
C GLU A 139 -9.59 -0.22 23.65
N ALA A 140 -8.59 0.35 22.98
CA ALA A 140 -8.65 1.64 22.33
C ALA A 140 -9.32 1.59 20.94
N ASP A 141 -9.79 2.75 20.47
CA ASP A 141 -10.35 2.92 19.13
C ASP A 141 -9.38 2.39 18.05
N VAL A 142 -9.91 1.65 17.06
CA VAL A 142 -9.12 0.98 16.02
C VAL A 142 -8.26 1.98 15.23
N LEU A 143 -8.75 3.19 14.98
CA LEU A 143 -8.02 4.21 14.25
C LEU A 143 -6.90 4.81 15.09
N ASP A 144 -7.15 5.04 16.37
CA ASP A 144 -6.12 5.52 17.29
C ASP A 144 -4.99 4.50 17.44
N SER A 145 -5.33 3.22 17.58
CA SER A 145 -4.36 2.13 17.66
C SER A 145 -3.56 2.01 16.37
N PHE A 146 -4.21 2.05 15.21
CA PHE A 146 -3.52 2.03 13.92
C PHE A 146 -2.61 3.24 13.74
N ALA A 147 -3.06 4.44 14.08
CA ALA A 147 -2.25 5.66 13.98
C ALA A 147 -1.01 5.60 14.90
N LYS A 148 -1.15 5.10 16.14
CA LYS A 148 0.01 4.87 17.04
C LYS A 148 0.99 3.85 16.45
N PHE A 149 0.48 2.80 15.83
CA PHE A 149 1.35 1.83 15.17
C PHE A 149 2.12 2.48 14.01
N LEU A 150 1.48 3.33 13.20
CA LEU A 150 2.15 4.05 12.11
C LEU A 150 3.21 5.05 12.61
N GLU A 151 3.00 5.65 13.78
CA GLU A 151 4.02 6.46 14.44
C GLU A 151 5.22 5.63 14.88
N ALA A 152 4.98 4.42 15.40
CA ALA A 152 6.04 3.51 15.80
C ALA A 152 6.75 2.86 14.60
N ALA A 153 6.06 2.73 13.47
CA ALA A 153 6.52 2.02 12.28
C ALA A 153 6.52 2.95 11.05
N PRO A 154 7.44 3.93 10.98
CA PRO A 154 7.34 5.05 10.05
C PRO A 154 7.57 4.67 8.58
N ALA A 155 7.83 3.43 8.20
CA ALA A 155 8.19 3.09 6.82
C ALA A 155 7.01 2.89 5.85
N PHE A 156 5.77 3.16 6.28
CA PHE A 156 4.52 2.62 5.70
C PHE A 156 4.19 2.84 4.21
N LEU A 157 4.97 3.62 3.48
CA LEU A 157 4.73 3.87 2.04
C LEU A 157 5.98 3.65 1.19
N GLY A 158 6.92 2.86 1.71
CA GLY A 158 8.26 2.73 1.14
C GLY A 158 9.12 3.98 1.34
N LYS A 159 8.71 4.84 2.27
CA LYS A 159 9.43 6.04 2.69
C LYS A 159 9.15 6.26 4.16
N ARG A 160 10.08 6.94 4.85
CA ARG A 160 9.86 7.38 6.22
C ARG A 160 8.67 8.35 6.27
N VAL A 161 7.79 8.13 7.23
CA VAL A 161 6.70 9.02 7.62
C VAL A 161 7.34 10.10 8.48
N ALA A 162 7.16 11.34 8.07
CA ALA A 162 7.59 12.51 8.83
C ALA A 162 6.56 12.87 9.90
N LYS A 163 5.27 12.65 9.63
CA LYS A 163 4.19 13.03 10.56
C LYS A 163 2.92 12.22 10.33
N VAL A 164 2.22 11.91 11.43
CA VAL A 164 0.89 11.32 11.46
C VAL A 164 -0.08 12.32 12.10
N VAL A 165 -1.17 12.64 11.41
CA VAL A 165 -2.22 13.53 11.93
C VAL A 165 -3.53 12.76 11.99
N ARG A 166 -4.16 12.72 13.17
CA ARG A 166 -5.42 12.01 13.41
C ARG A 166 -6.60 12.96 13.31
N GLY A 167 -7.74 12.43 12.86
CA GLY A 167 -9.04 13.08 12.94
C GLY A 167 -9.03 14.51 12.41
N VAL A 168 -8.95 14.65 11.09
CA VAL A 168 -8.90 15.93 10.37
C VAL A 168 -10.31 16.25 9.82
N PRO A 169 -11.22 16.84 10.62
CA PRO A 169 -12.58 17.12 10.20
C PRO A 169 -12.70 18.39 9.35
N TYR A 170 -11.78 19.34 9.53
CA TYR A 170 -11.87 20.67 8.98
C TYR A 170 -10.47 21.28 8.85
N MET A 171 -10.16 21.83 7.67
CA MET A 171 -9.02 22.72 7.49
C MET A 171 -9.56 24.13 7.28
N PRO A 172 -9.24 25.12 8.13
CA PRO A 172 -9.79 26.48 8.03
C PRO A 172 -9.68 27.10 6.65
N GLN A 173 -8.60 26.81 5.93
CA GLN A 173 -8.34 27.31 4.58
C GLN A 173 -9.26 26.67 3.51
N LEU A 174 -9.94 25.57 3.84
CA LEU A 174 -10.78 24.74 2.96
C LEU A 174 -12.19 24.51 3.53
N ALA A 175 -12.62 25.37 4.44
CA ALA A 175 -13.82 25.24 5.27
C ALA A 175 -15.09 24.73 4.60
N ASN A 176 -15.33 25.15 3.35
CA ASN A 176 -16.53 24.84 2.58
C ASN A 176 -16.29 23.79 1.48
N LYS A 177 -15.09 23.22 1.43
CA LYS A 177 -14.63 22.27 0.41
C LYS A 177 -14.20 20.93 1.03
N TYR A 178 -13.87 20.94 2.31
CA TYR A 178 -13.55 19.77 3.12
C TYR A 178 -14.82 19.26 3.81
N THR A 179 -15.53 18.35 3.14
CA THR A 179 -16.82 17.81 3.60
C THR A 179 -16.67 16.48 4.33
N ASP A 180 -15.69 15.68 3.94
CA ASP A 180 -15.41 14.37 4.52
C ASP A 180 -14.16 14.45 5.40
N LYS A 181 -14.27 14.01 6.65
CA LYS A 181 -13.15 13.96 7.61
C LYS A 181 -12.10 12.95 7.15
N ILE A 182 -10.80 13.30 7.18
CA ILE A 182 -9.73 12.29 7.12
C ILE A 182 -9.54 11.69 8.50
N ASP A 183 -9.61 10.37 8.60
CA ASP A 183 -9.37 9.70 9.87
C ASP A 183 -7.88 9.69 10.22
N ILE A 184 -7.02 9.38 9.26
CA ILE A 184 -5.56 9.45 9.43
C ILE A 184 -4.93 10.08 8.19
N LEU A 185 -4.12 11.10 8.39
CA LEU A 185 -3.34 11.77 7.36
C LEU A 185 -1.85 11.58 7.63
N LEU A 186 -1.16 10.95 6.69
CA LEU A 186 0.28 10.72 6.74
C LEU A 186 1.00 11.69 5.83
N ARG A 187 2.09 12.29 6.33
CA ARG A 187 3.07 13.03 5.54
C ARG A 187 4.36 12.22 5.46
N GLY A 188 4.77 11.84 4.25
CA GLY A 188 6.09 11.25 3.99
C GLY A 188 7.21 12.30 4.07
N VAL A 189 8.45 11.85 4.28
CA VAL A 189 9.65 12.73 4.27
C VAL A 189 9.88 13.42 2.92
N ASP A 190 9.36 12.85 1.84
CA ASP A 190 9.36 13.43 0.49
C ASP A 190 8.23 14.45 0.28
N GLY A 191 7.45 14.72 1.33
CA GLY A 191 6.30 15.61 1.29
C GLY A 191 5.02 14.96 0.80
N SER A 192 5.01 13.69 0.38
CA SER A 192 3.80 12.99 -0.07
C SER A 192 2.74 12.91 1.03
N LEU A 193 1.47 12.93 0.63
CA LEU A 193 0.31 12.87 1.52
C LEU A 193 -0.53 11.64 1.24
N THR A 194 -0.76 10.84 2.28
CA THR A 194 -1.66 9.69 2.20
C THR A 194 -2.80 9.85 3.20
N GLY A 195 -4.03 9.83 2.70
CA GLY A 195 -5.23 9.85 3.52
C GLY A 195 -5.84 8.47 3.70
N PHE A 196 -6.25 8.19 4.92
CA PHE A 196 -7.04 7.01 5.28
C PHE A 196 -8.43 7.46 5.71
N GLY A 197 -9.45 6.84 5.12
CA GLY A 197 -10.84 7.01 5.51
C GLY A 197 -11.40 5.69 6.00
N TYR A 198 -11.90 5.65 7.22
CA TYR A 198 -12.44 4.46 7.86
C TYR A 198 -13.96 4.39 7.68
N VAL A 199 -14.43 3.24 7.21
CA VAL A 199 -15.85 3.00 6.96
C VAL A 199 -16.30 1.82 7.80
N ASP A 200 -17.21 2.07 8.72
CA ASP A 200 -17.86 1.02 9.49
C ASP A 200 -19.13 0.53 8.76
N VAL A 201 -19.09 -0.72 8.30
CA VAL A 201 -20.19 -1.44 7.64
C VAL A 201 -21.42 -1.61 8.52
N ALA A 202 -21.28 -1.54 9.84
CA ALA A 202 -22.43 -1.61 10.73
C ALA A 202 -23.40 -0.43 10.50
N LYS A 203 -22.96 0.65 9.84
CA LYS A 203 -23.71 1.91 9.76
C LYS A 203 -24.17 2.32 8.37
N THR A 204 -23.56 1.87 7.26
CA THR A 204 -24.00 2.28 5.91
C THR A 204 -23.48 1.41 4.76
N TYR A 205 -24.38 1.01 3.86
CA TYR A 205 -24.09 0.20 2.66
C TYR A 205 -23.35 0.94 1.53
N HIS A 206 -23.28 2.28 1.55
CA HIS A 206 -22.62 3.06 0.50
C HIS A 206 -21.08 3.15 0.67
N LEU A 207 -20.42 2.01 0.95
CA LEU A 207 -19.01 1.60 0.72
C LEU A 207 -17.85 2.64 0.80
N GLY A 208 -18.04 3.85 1.32
CA GLY A 208 -17.01 4.90 1.37
C GLY A 208 -16.61 5.50 0.00
N PHE A 209 -17.31 5.19 -1.09
CA PHE A 209 -16.91 5.66 -2.43
C PHE A 209 -16.96 7.18 -2.58
N SER A 210 -17.95 7.83 -1.97
CA SER A 210 -18.03 9.29 -1.97
C SER A 210 -16.84 9.92 -1.24
N MET A 211 -16.51 9.40 -0.06
CA MET A 211 -15.33 9.82 0.71
C MET A 211 -14.04 9.60 -0.08
N ALA A 212 -13.89 8.43 -0.70
CA ALA A 212 -12.73 8.10 -1.52
C ALA A 212 -12.54 9.11 -2.68
N LYS A 213 -13.64 9.45 -3.36
CA LYS A 213 -13.65 10.47 -4.41
C LYS A 213 -13.29 11.85 -3.86
N SER A 214 -13.89 12.25 -2.75
CA SER A 214 -13.60 13.52 -2.09
C SER A 214 -12.12 13.64 -1.74
N PHE A 215 -11.52 12.61 -1.14
CA PHE A 215 -10.11 12.61 -0.77
C PHE A 215 -9.18 12.75 -1.97
N LEU A 216 -9.49 12.08 -3.09
CA LEU A 216 -8.77 12.29 -4.34
C LEU A 216 -8.92 13.74 -4.83
N LEU A 217 -10.13 14.31 -4.80
CA LEU A 217 -10.38 15.70 -5.21
C LEU A 217 -9.73 16.73 -4.27
N TYR A 218 -9.50 16.39 -3.00
CA TYR A 218 -8.73 17.20 -2.06
C TYR A 218 -7.24 17.28 -2.42
N GLY A 219 -6.77 16.44 -3.35
CA GLY A 219 -5.38 16.44 -3.81
C GLY A 219 -4.43 15.70 -2.87
N LEU A 220 -4.91 14.67 -2.17
CA LEU A 220 -4.02 13.72 -1.48
C LEU A 220 -3.27 12.89 -2.53
N ASP A 221 -1.98 12.60 -2.31
CA ASP A 221 -1.16 11.84 -3.28
C ASP A 221 -1.62 10.39 -3.37
N LYS A 222 -1.99 9.79 -2.23
CA LYS A 222 -2.54 8.44 -2.14
C LYS A 222 -3.74 8.43 -1.19
N VAL A 223 -4.70 7.56 -1.46
CA VAL A 223 -5.92 7.41 -0.66
C VAL A 223 -6.18 5.95 -0.38
N VAL A 224 -6.47 5.62 0.87
CA VAL A 224 -6.81 4.26 1.30
C VAL A 224 -8.15 4.29 2.04
N VAL A 225 -9.06 3.42 1.64
CA VAL A 225 -10.27 3.14 2.41
C VAL A 225 -9.97 1.98 3.35
N LEU A 226 -10.18 2.23 4.65
CA LEU A 226 -10.05 1.25 5.72
C LEU A 226 -11.43 0.75 6.15
N HIS A 227 -11.47 -0.50 6.58
CA HIS A 227 -12.70 -1.17 6.93
C HIS A 227 -12.47 -2.23 8.00
N PRO A 228 -13.42 -2.50 8.92
CA PRO A 228 -13.30 -3.60 9.85
C PRO A 228 -13.41 -4.95 9.14
N PHE A 229 -12.70 -5.97 9.64
CA PHE A 229 -12.77 -7.31 9.08
C PHE A 229 -14.14 -7.96 9.31
N VAL A 230 -14.76 -8.48 8.23
CA VAL A 230 -16.04 -9.18 8.29
C VAL A 230 -16.03 -10.51 7.54
N ASP A 231 -15.92 -10.46 6.21
CA ASP A 231 -15.91 -11.64 5.33
C ASP A 231 -14.97 -11.39 4.15
N PRO A 232 -14.04 -12.32 3.85
CA PRO A 232 -13.11 -12.16 2.75
C PRO A 232 -13.76 -12.01 1.36
N GLY A 233 -14.91 -12.66 1.10
CA GLY A 233 -15.62 -12.57 -0.18
C GLY A 233 -16.18 -11.18 -0.43
N PHE A 234 -16.83 -10.61 0.59
CA PHE A 234 -17.31 -9.22 0.56
C PHE A 234 -16.19 -8.24 0.22
N HIS A 235 -15.02 -8.36 0.85
CA HIS A 235 -13.90 -7.46 0.62
C HIS A 235 -13.32 -7.55 -0.81
N ARG A 236 -13.30 -8.74 -1.41
CA ARG A 236 -12.89 -8.91 -2.82
C ARG A 236 -13.85 -8.19 -3.75
N ASP A 237 -15.16 -8.34 -3.55
CA ASP A 237 -16.18 -7.68 -4.37
C ASP A 237 -16.05 -6.15 -4.31
N VAL A 238 -15.81 -5.61 -3.12
CA VAL A 238 -15.61 -4.16 -2.94
C VAL A 238 -14.34 -3.70 -3.63
N ALA A 239 -13.22 -4.41 -3.46
CA ALA A 239 -11.96 -4.07 -4.12
C ALA A 239 -12.09 -4.07 -5.65
N ASN A 240 -12.79 -5.06 -6.21
CA ASN A 240 -13.09 -5.15 -7.64
C ASN A 240 -13.97 -3.99 -8.12
N ARG A 241 -14.98 -3.57 -7.33
CA ARG A 241 -15.82 -2.40 -7.64
C ARG A 241 -15.02 -1.09 -7.63
N VAL A 242 -14.15 -0.87 -6.63
CA VAL A 242 -13.28 0.31 -6.57
C VAL A 242 -12.39 0.38 -7.81
N LYS A 243 -11.77 -0.75 -8.15
CA LYS A 243 -10.89 -0.89 -9.31
C LYS A 243 -11.59 -0.51 -10.63
N ASN A 244 -12.80 -1.01 -10.85
CA ASN A 244 -13.52 -0.82 -12.11
C ASN A 244 -14.19 0.56 -12.23
N ARG A 245 -14.20 1.34 -11.15
CA ARG A 245 -14.85 2.64 -11.12
C ARG A 245 -13.84 3.75 -11.43
N TRP A 246 -13.96 4.34 -12.62
CA TRP A 246 -12.96 5.27 -13.16
C TRP A 246 -12.68 6.50 -12.28
N ASP A 247 -13.62 7.00 -11.47
CA ASP A 247 -13.41 8.20 -10.64
C ASP A 247 -12.72 7.90 -9.30
N ILE A 248 -12.51 6.61 -8.95
CA ILE A 248 -11.86 6.18 -7.71
C ILE A 248 -10.91 4.97 -7.89
N SER A 249 -10.58 4.60 -9.12
CA SER A 249 -9.76 3.40 -9.42
C SER A 249 -8.34 3.43 -8.84
N GLU A 250 -7.86 4.61 -8.43
CA GLU A 250 -6.56 4.81 -7.79
C GLU A 250 -6.58 4.53 -6.28
N VAL A 251 -7.77 4.45 -5.68
CA VAL A 251 -7.93 4.30 -4.22
C VAL A 251 -7.52 2.90 -3.77
N GLY A 252 -6.71 2.80 -2.73
CA GLY A 252 -6.40 1.55 -2.06
C GLY A 252 -7.56 1.07 -1.19
N TYR A 253 -7.67 -0.24 -1.00
CA TYR A 253 -8.67 -0.84 -0.11
C TYR A 253 -7.98 -1.82 0.82
N ALA A 254 -8.10 -1.54 2.12
CA ALA A 254 -7.49 -2.35 3.16
C ALA A 254 -8.45 -2.60 4.32
N VAL A 255 -8.24 -3.71 5.01
CA VAL A 255 -9.14 -4.22 6.04
C VAL A 255 -8.34 -4.52 7.30
N ILE A 256 -8.81 -4.02 8.45
CA ILE A 256 -8.15 -4.24 9.73
C ILE A 256 -8.84 -5.40 10.45
N ASN A 257 -8.04 -6.42 10.79
CA ASN A 257 -8.42 -7.50 11.69
C ASN A 257 -7.76 -7.27 13.06
N PRO A 258 -8.48 -6.69 14.03
CA PRO A 258 -7.90 -6.38 15.34
C PRO A 258 -7.62 -7.63 16.18
N MET A 259 -8.29 -8.75 15.91
CA MET A 259 -8.09 -9.99 16.68
C MET A 259 -6.74 -10.64 16.36
N GLU A 260 -6.40 -10.70 15.08
CA GLU A 260 -5.12 -11.27 14.62
C GLU A 260 -4.01 -10.21 14.56
N GLU A 261 -4.32 -8.94 14.84
CA GLU A 261 -3.42 -7.80 14.62
C GLU A 261 -2.88 -7.78 13.18
N GLU A 262 -3.76 -7.92 12.20
CA GLU A 262 -3.41 -7.97 10.78
C GLU A 262 -4.14 -6.89 9.98
N LEU A 263 -3.45 -6.36 8.97
CA LEU A 263 -4.00 -5.48 7.96
C LEU A 263 -3.92 -6.19 6.60
N TYR A 264 -5.09 -6.41 5.99
CA TYR A 264 -5.20 -7.03 4.68
C TYR A 264 -5.34 -5.96 3.61
N PHE A 265 -4.38 -5.86 2.70
CA PHE A 265 -4.48 -5.02 1.51
C PHE A 265 -5.06 -5.83 0.36
N TYR A 266 -6.33 -5.61 0.04
CA TYR A 266 -6.99 -6.18 -1.14
C TYR A 266 -6.65 -5.38 -2.40
N LYS A 267 -6.41 -4.07 -2.26
CA LYS A 267 -5.94 -3.23 -3.35
C LYS A 267 -4.96 -2.20 -2.84
N LEU A 268 -3.79 -2.10 -3.48
CA LEU A 268 -2.83 -1.05 -3.16
C LEU A 268 -3.27 0.31 -3.71
N PRO A 269 -3.01 1.40 -2.97
CA PRO A 269 -3.28 2.75 -3.47
C PRO A 269 -2.28 3.11 -4.58
N ARG A 270 -2.79 3.79 -5.61
CA ARG A 270 -1.98 4.40 -6.67
C ARG A 270 -1.93 5.91 -6.48
N ARG A 271 -0.99 6.55 -7.18
CA ARG A 271 -0.90 8.01 -7.19
C ARG A 271 -2.14 8.63 -7.80
N ASN A 272 -2.60 9.69 -7.16
CA ASN A 272 -3.78 10.42 -7.55
C ASN A 272 -3.53 11.22 -8.84
N ARG A 273 -4.16 10.83 -9.96
CA ARG A 273 -4.03 11.53 -11.24
C ARG A 273 -4.70 12.91 -11.25
N TYR A 274 -5.66 13.16 -10.37
CA TYR A 274 -6.35 14.46 -10.33
C TYR A 274 -5.40 15.61 -10.03
N LEU A 275 -4.26 15.35 -9.37
CA LEU A 275 -3.20 16.33 -9.16
C LEU A 275 -2.56 16.84 -10.45
N GLN A 276 -2.52 16.01 -11.50
CA GLN A 276 -1.99 16.42 -12.80
C GLN A 276 -3.08 17.07 -13.68
N MET A 277 -4.35 16.74 -13.43
CA MET A 277 -5.47 17.14 -14.29
C MET A 277 -6.24 18.36 -13.77
N SER A 278 -6.09 18.74 -12.50
CA SER A 278 -6.94 19.76 -11.85
C SER A 278 -6.15 20.76 -11.00
N LEU A 279 -6.19 22.03 -11.41
CA LEU A 279 -5.64 23.16 -10.64
C LEU A 279 -6.26 23.27 -9.24
N SER A 280 -7.55 22.94 -9.12
CA SER A 280 -8.25 22.96 -7.84
C SER A 280 -7.68 21.92 -6.87
N ALA A 281 -7.43 20.70 -7.35
CA ALA A 281 -6.82 19.65 -6.54
C ALA A 281 -5.40 20.04 -6.12
N GLN A 282 -4.61 20.65 -7.00
CA GLN A 282 -3.27 21.18 -6.65
C GLN A 282 -3.32 22.26 -5.57
N LYS A 283 -4.29 23.18 -5.67
CA LYS A 283 -4.49 24.24 -4.67
C LYS A 283 -4.86 23.66 -3.30
N TYR A 284 -5.77 22.70 -3.26
CA TYR A 284 -6.18 22.03 -2.01
C TYR A 284 -5.03 21.22 -1.42
N SER A 285 -4.30 20.47 -2.24
CA SER A 285 -3.09 19.75 -1.85
C SER A 285 -2.08 20.68 -1.18
N SER A 286 -1.81 21.84 -1.79
CA SER A 286 -0.89 22.85 -1.24
C SER A 286 -1.37 23.40 0.11
N ALA A 287 -2.67 23.65 0.26
CA ALA A 287 -3.26 24.10 1.51
C ALA A 287 -3.14 23.04 2.63
N ILE A 288 -3.37 21.77 2.31
CA ILE A 288 -3.21 20.65 3.24
C ILE A 288 -1.76 20.55 3.71
N ARG A 289 -0.78 20.61 2.79
CA ARG A 289 0.64 20.54 3.14
C ARG A 289 1.04 21.66 4.10
N ARG A 290 0.61 22.89 3.82
CA ARG A 290 0.85 24.05 4.69
C ARG A 290 0.18 23.89 6.06
N TYR A 291 -1.03 23.34 6.11
CA TYR A 291 -1.72 23.12 7.39
C TYR A 291 -0.96 22.15 8.29
N ILE A 292 -0.46 21.04 7.74
CA ILE A 292 0.30 20.03 8.50
C ILE A 292 1.61 20.61 9.07
N GLU A 293 2.23 21.56 8.38
CA GLU A 293 3.44 22.29 8.82
C GLU A 293 3.19 23.23 10.00
N LEU A 294 1.95 23.67 10.18
CA LEU A 294 1.57 24.59 11.27
C LEU A 294 1.09 23.86 12.53
N LEU A 295 0.79 22.56 12.41
CA LEU A 295 0.54 21.65 13.53
C LEU A 295 1.87 21.17 14.13
#